data_AF-A0A967LIL4-F1
#
_entry.id   AF-A0A967LIL4-F1
#
_cell.length_a   1.000
_cell.length_b   1.000
_cell.length_c   1.000
_cell.angle_alpha   90.00
_cell.angle_beta   90.00
_cell.angle_gamma   90.00
#
_symmetry.space_group_name_H-M   'P 1'
#
loop_
_entity.id
_entity.type
_entity.pdbx_description
1 polymer ?
#
loop_
_entity_poly.entity_id
_entity_poly.type
_entity_poly.pdbx_seq_one_letter_code
_entity_poly.pdbx_strand_id
1 'polypeptide(L)'
;MNFSKTLISPGVYRFVVNDEQAGQRLDQYISSASDKFTRGLAKKIIDLGGVHYAGRRTRRCSQVVASGESVEVFVDDSPLHPMDLSEQQIIYRDQDIIVINKPA
;
A
#
# COMPACT_ATOMS: atom_id res chain seq x y z
N MET A 1 -18.86 -5.50 -13.75
CA MET A 1 -17.63 -6.34 -13.73
C MET A 1 -17.29 -6.62 -12.27
N ASN A 2 -17.64 -7.83 -11.80
CA ASN A 2 -17.48 -8.23 -10.40
C ASN A 2 -16.02 -8.58 -10.13
N PHE A 3 -15.30 -7.69 -9.46
CA PHE A 3 -14.04 -8.06 -8.85
C PHE A 3 -14.37 -8.96 -7.66
N SER A 4 -14.02 -10.25 -7.75
CA SER A 4 -13.96 -11.16 -6.63
C SER A 4 -13.24 -10.44 -5.48
N LYS A 5 -13.97 -10.12 -4.43
CA LYS A 5 -13.46 -9.44 -3.24
C LYS A 5 -12.71 -10.50 -2.45
N THR A 6 -11.46 -10.79 -2.83
CA THR A 6 -10.55 -11.54 -1.96
C THR A 6 -10.39 -10.69 -0.70
N LEU A 7 -11.02 -11.13 0.40
CA LEU A 7 -10.97 -10.47 1.69
C LEU A 7 -9.59 -10.69 2.30
N ILE A 8 -8.61 -9.87 1.92
CA ILE A 8 -7.36 -9.77 2.67
C ILE A 8 -7.64 -8.93 3.92
N SER A 9 -7.27 -9.45 5.08
CA SER A 9 -7.38 -8.72 6.35
C SER A 9 -6.46 -7.50 6.36
N PRO A 10 -6.85 -6.38 6.99
CA PRO A 10 -5.95 -5.25 7.20
C PRO A 10 -4.71 -5.65 7.99
N GLY A 11 -3.62 -4.95 7.74
CA GLY A 11 -2.38 -5.09 8.49
C GLY A 11 -1.14 -5.02 7.62
N VAL A 12 -0.02 -5.38 8.24
CA VAL A 12 1.30 -5.42 7.59
C VAL A 12 1.73 -6.86 7.39
N TYR A 13 1.92 -7.24 6.13
CA TYR A 13 2.43 -8.55 5.74
C TYR A 13 3.92 -8.43 5.44
N ARG A 14 4.74 -9.26 6.09
CA ARG A 14 6.21 -9.18 5.99
C ARG A 14 6.75 -10.46 5.38
N PHE A 15 7.63 -10.28 4.40
CA PHE A 15 8.29 -11.37 3.70
C PHE A 15 9.79 -11.07 3.61
N VAL A 16 10.58 -12.13 3.53
CA VAL A 16 12.00 -12.07 3.20
C VAL A 16 12.18 -12.85 1.92
N VAL A 17 12.86 -12.25 0.94
CA VAL A 17 13.10 -12.89 -0.36
C VAL A 17 14.16 -13.97 -0.18
N ASN A 18 13.85 -15.20 -0.57
CA ASN A 18 14.84 -16.28 -0.61
C ASN A 18 15.55 -16.34 -1.98
N ASP A 19 16.57 -17.18 -2.10
CA ASP A 19 17.37 -17.29 -3.33
C ASP A 19 16.55 -17.76 -4.54
N GLU A 20 15.57 -18.65 -4.35
CA GLU A 20 14.71 -19.17 -5.42
C GLU A 20 13.75 -18.11 -5.98
N GLN A 21 13.44 -17.10 -5.17
CA GLN A 21 12.54 -16.01 -5.50
C GLN A 21 13.27 -14.76 -6.00
N ALA A 22 14.59 -14.69 -5.83
CA ALA A 22 15.41 -13.61 -6.33
C ALA A 22 15.30 -13.49 -7.86
N GLY A 23 15.38 -12.27 -8.38
CA GLY A 23 15.24 -12.00 -9.82
C GLY A 23 13.79 -11.88 -10.29
N GLN A 24 12.80 -12.23 -9.46
CA GLN A 24 11.39 -12.00 -9.78
C GLN A 24 11.03 -10.51 -9.71
N ARG A 25 9.98 -10.14 -10.44
CA ARG A 25 9.35 -8.81 -10.27
C ARG A 25 8.60 -8.75 -8.95
N LEU A 26 8.57 -7.58 -8.32
CA LEU A 26 7.93 -7.36 -7.02
C LEU A 26 6.44 -7.75 -7.02
N ASP A 27 5.70 -7.45 -8.09
CA ASP A 27 4.29 -7.84 -8.22
C ASP A 27 4.09 -9.36 -8.30
N GLN A 28 5.00 -10.06 -8.98
CA GLN A 28 5.02 -11.51 -9.09
C GLN A 28 5.47 -12.17 -7.78
N TYR A 29 6.51 -11.63 -7.15
CA TYR A 29 7.03 -12.08 -5.87
C TYR A 29 5.92 -12.07 -4.82
N ILE A 30 5.24 -10.95 -4.61
CA ILE A 30 4.15 -10.82 -3.62
C ILE A 30 3.02 -11.83 -3.88
N SER A 31 2.67 -12.04 -5.15
CA SER A 31 1.63 -13.00 -5.52
C SER A 31 2.05 -14.46 -5.30
N SER A 32 3.36 -14.75 -5.36
CA SER A 32 3.90 -16.10 -5.15
C SER A 32 4.21 -16.38 -3.67
N ALA A 33 4.49 -15.34 -2.89
CA ALA A 33 4.87 -15.44 -1.48
C ALA A 33 3.68 -15.80 -0.56
N SER A 34 2.44 -15.61 -1.01
CA SER A 34 1.24 -15.93 -0.23
C SER A 34 -0.01 -15.95 -1.11
N ASP A 35 -0.82 -17.01 -0.96
CA ASP A 35 -2.12 -17.17 -1.66
C ASP A 35 -3.13 -16.06 -1.35
N LYS A 36 -2.89 -15.25 -0.31
CA LYS A 36 -3.69 -14.07 0.00
C LYS A 36 -3.66 -13.04 -1.12
N PHE A 37 -2.55 -12.91 -1.85
CA PHE A 37 -2.35 -11.87 -2.86
C PHE A 37 -2.46 -12.43 -4.27
N THR A 38 -3.42 -11.94 -5.05
CA THR A 38 -3.38 -12.13 -6.50
C THR A 38 -2.40 -11.14 -7.13
N ARG A 39 -1.84 -11.47 -8.29
CA ARG A 39 -0.94 -10.55 -9.03
C ARG A 39 -1.57 -9.18 -9.33
N GLY A 40 -2.86 -9.16 -9.66
CA GLY A 40 -3.59 -7.90 -9.90
C GLY A 40 -3.73 -7.05 -8.64
N LEU A 41 -3.98 -7.70 -7.50
CA LEU A 41 -4.06 -7.03 -6.20
C LEU A 41 -2.69 -6.52 -5.74
N ALA A 42 -1.63 -7.33 -5.87
CA ALA A 42 -0.27 -6.91 -5.59
C ALA A 42 0.12 -5.68 -6.42
N LYS A 43 -0.14 -5.70 -7.73
CA LYS A 43 0.05 -4.53 -8.61
C LYS A 43 -0.70 -3.31 -8.09
N LYS A 44 -2.00 -3.44 -7.75
CA LYS A 44 -2.81 -2.33 -7.25
C LYS A 44 -2.22 -1.75 -5.95
N ILE A 45 -1.79 -2.59 -5.01
CA ILE A 45 -1.22 -2.14 -3.74
C ILE A 45 0.12 -1.43 -3.97
N ILE A 46 0.98 -1.96 -4.85
CA ILE A 46 2.22 -1.29 -5.26
C ILE A 46 1.91 0.06 -5.92
N ASP A 47 0.95 0.12 -6.84
CA ASP A 47 0.59 1.35 -7.54
C ASP A 47 0.03 2.42 -6.58
N LEU A 48 -0.63 2.03 -5.48
CA LEU A 48 -1.04 2.93 -4.38
C LEU A 48 0.11 3.28 -3.43
N GLY A 49 1.26 2.60 -3.56
CA GLY A 49 2.44 2.75 -2.72
C GLY A 49 2.30 2.09 -1.36
N GLY A 50 1.45 1.08 -1.22
CA GLY A 50 1.34 0.29 0.01
C GLY A 50 2.43 -0.78 0.15
N VAL A 51 3.56 -0.67 -0.55
CA VAL A 51 4.66 -1.65 -0.46
C VAL A 51 5.98 -0.97 -0.16
N HIS A 52 6.71 -1.51 0.81
CA HIS A 52 8.10 -1.20 1.07
C HIS A 52 8.99 -2.37 0.62
N TYR A 53 10.05 -2.05 -0.11
CA TYR A 53 11.10 -2.98 -0.52
C TYR A 53 12.43 -2.45 0.00
N ALA A 54 13.21 -3.29 0.69
CA ALA A 54 14.47 -2.88 1.32
C ALA A 54 14.30 -1.65 2.23
N GLY A 55 13.21 -1.61 3.00
CA GLY A 55 12.85 -0.49 3.89
C GLY A 55 12.40 0.80 3.17
N ARG A 56 12.28 0.80 1.84
CA ARG A 56 11.88 1.99 1.06
C ARG A 56 10.54 1.78 0.38
N ARG A 57 9.64 2.76 0.51
CA ARG A 57 8.38 2.79 -0.22
C ARG A 57 8.62 2.77 -1.73
N THR A 58 7.95 1.88 -2.43
CA THR A 58 8.06 1.75 -3.89
C THR A 58 6.68 1.65 -4.54
N ARG A 59 6.57 2.26 -5.72
CA ARG A 59 5.41 2.14 -6.62
C ARG A 59 5.78 1.44 -7.92
N ARG A 60 6.97 0.85 -7.99
CA ARG A 60 7.47 0.17 -9.20
C ARG A 60 7.16 -1.31 -9.15
N CYS A 61 6.10 -1.73 -9.83
CA CYS A 61 5.73 -3.13 -9.96
C CYS A 61 6.82 -4.01 -10.59
N SER A 62 7.59 -3.45 -11.53
CA SER A 62 8.68 -4.12 -12.22
C SER A 62 10.00 -4.15 -11.43
N GLN A 63 10.03 -3.62 -10.21
CA GLN A 63 11.21 -3.69 -9.35
C GLN A 63 11.61 -5.15 -9.19
N VAL A 64 12.89 -5.47 -9.46
CA VAL A 64 13.43 -6.82 -9.29
C VAL A 64 13.82 -7.01 -7.82
N VAL A 65 13.39 -8.12 -7.22
CA VAL A 65 13.70 -8.46 -5.83
C VAL A 65 15.04 -9.19 -5.73
N ALA A 66 15.80 -8.90 -4.69
CA ALA A 66 17.08 -9.54 -4.37
C ALA A 66 16.94 -10.42 -3.12
N SER A 67 17.70 -11.50 -3.06
CA SER A 67 17.72 -12.39 -1.90
C SER A 67 18.12 -11.65 -0.62
N GLY A 68 17.51 -12.03 0.51
CA GLY A 68 17.72 -11.43 1.81
C GLY A 68 17.00 -10.09 2.04
N GLU A 69 16.44 -9.48 1.00
CA GLU A 69 15.72 -8.22 1.13
C GLU A 69 14.33 -8.40 1.73
N SER A 70 13.92 -7.41 2.53
CA SER A 70 12.59 -7.37 3.15
C SER A 70 11.55 -6.78 2.19
N VAL A 71 10.37 -7.40 2.13
CA VAL A 71 9.18 -6.86 1.49
C VAL A 71 8.08 -6.72 2.53
N GLU A 72 7.57 -5.50 2.72
CA GLU A 72 6.44 -5.22 3.59
C GLU A 72 5.26 -4.72 2.75
N VAL A 73 4.11 -5.37 2.87
CA VAL A 73 2.86 -5.01 2.19
C VAL A 73 1.86 -4.51 3.21
N PHE A 74 1.47 -3.25 3.08
CA PHE A 74 0.51 -2.55 3.92
C PHE A 74 -0.86 -2.63 3.27
N VAL A 75 -1.76 -3.36 3.92
CA VAL A 75 -3.15 -3.51 3.50
C VAL A 75 -4.01 -2.73 4.48
N ASP A 76 -4.71 -1.74 3.94
CA ASP A 76 -5.72 -0.98 4.67
C ASP A 76 -7.08 -1.23 4.01
N ASP A 77 -8.07 -1.59 4.82
CA ASP A 77 -9.47 -1.66 4.39
C ASP A 77 -10.33 -0.62 5.11
N SER A 78 -9.71 0.24 5.93
CA SER A 78 -10.41 1.25 6.72
C SER A 78 -11.28 2.07 5.78
N PRO A 79 -12.59 2.20 6.07
CA PRO A 79 -13.45 3.03 5.25
C PRO A 79 -12.87 4.45 5.23
N LEU A 80 -12.85 5.06 4.04
CA LEU A 80 -12.60 6.49 3.95
C LEU A 80 -13.80 7.20 4.58
N HIS A 81 -13.68 7.57 5.85
CA HIS A 81 -14.64 8.43 6.51
C HIS A 81 -14.33 9.89 6.13
N PRO A 82 -15.32 10.66 5.64
CA PRO A 82 -15.17 12.09 5.50
C PRO A 82 -14.69 12.66 6.84
N MET A 83 -13.62 13.44 6.80
CA MET A 83 -13.15 14.12 8.00
C MET A 83 -14.16 15.21 8.35
N ASP A 84 -14.75 15.11 9.54
CA ASP A 84 -15.66 16.13 10.04
C ASP A 84 -14.84 17.36 10.46
N LEU A 85 -14.95 18.44 9.70
CA LEU A 85 -14.17 19.66 9.87
C LEU A 85 -14.95 20.62 10.76
N SER A 86 -14.48 20.84 11.99
CA SER A 86 -15.09 21.84 12.87
C SER A 86 -14.61 23.25 12.53
N GLU A 87 -15.46 24.26 12.76
CA GLU A 87 -15.09 25.67 12.52
C GLU A 87 -13.85 26.11 13.33
N GLN A 88 -13.61 25.48 14.49
CA GLN A 88 -12.45 25.74 15.34
C GLN A 88 -11.12 25.27 14.73
N GLN A 89 -11.16 24.33 13.78
CA GLN A 89 -9.98 23.85 13.06
C GLN A 89 -9.62 24.73 11.87
N ILE A 90 -10.47 25.67 11.48
CA ILE A 90 -10.24 26.54 10.33
C ILE A 90 -9.42 27.74 10.79
N ILE A 91 -8.19 27.85 10.30
CA ILE A 91 -7.30 28.98 10.58
C ILE A 91 -7.63 30.15 9.64
N TYR A 92 -7.98 29.84 8.39
CA TYR A 92 -8.31 30.81 7.36
C TYR A 92 -9.23 30.21 6.31
N ARG A 93 -10.12 31.01 5.74
CA ARG A 93 -10.97 30.63 4.61
C ARG A 93 -11.30 31.87 3.77
N ASP A 94 -11.19 31.74 2.46
CA ASP A 94 -11.73 32.68 1.48
C ASP A 94 -12.58 31.95 0.43
N GLN A 95 -12.78 32.55 -0.75
CA GLN A 95 -13.57 31.96 -1.83
C GLN A 95 -12.89 30.77 -2.51
N ASP A 96 -11.56 30.68 -2.46
CA ASP A 96 -10.76 29.72 -3.24
C ASP A 96 -10.00 28.73 -2.35
N ILE A 97 -9.64 29.12 -1.12
CA ILE A 97 -8.80 28.33 -0.22
C ILE A 97 -9.35 28.21 1.21
N ILE A 98 -9.02 27.09 1.83
CA ILE A 98 -9.22 26.84 3.26
C ILE A 98 -7.89 26.36 3.86
N VAL A 99 -7.50 26.96 4.98
CA VAL A 99 -6.34 26.55 5.78
C VAL A 99 -6.86 25.96 7.08
N ILE A 100 -6.49 24.72 7.35
CA ILE A 100 -6.95 24.00 8.53
C ILE A 100 -5.76 23.65 9.43
N ASN A 101 -6.00 23.69 10.75
CA ASN A 101 -5.10 23.13 11.74
C ASN A 101 -5.27 21.61 11.77
N LYS A 102 -4.50 20.90 10.95
CA LYS A 102 -4.54 19.43 10.91
C LYS A 102 -3.99 18.86 12.22
N PRO A 103 -4.74 18.04 12.98
CA PRO A 103 -4.21 17.39 14.17
C PRO A 103 -3.07 16.43 13.80
N ALA A 104 -2.11 16.28 14.72
CA ALA A 104 -0.93 15.42 14.57
C ALA A 104 -1.29 13.93 14.47
#